data_AF-A0A833PA50-F1
#
_entry.id   AF-A0A833PA50-F1
#
_cell.length_a   1.000
_cell.length_b   1.000
_cell.length_c   1.000
_cell.angle_alpha   90.00
_cell.angle_beta   90.00
_cell.angle_gamma   90.00
#
_symmetry.space_group_name_H-M   'P 1'
#
loop_
_entity.id
_entity.type
_entity.pdbx_description
1 polymer ?
#
loop_
_entity_poly.entity_id
_entity_poly.type
_entity_poly.pdbx_seq_one_letter_code
_entity_poly.pdbx_strand_id
1 'polypeptide(L)'
;MSNIKSSPQIGQLSSDCIRNFTVQFRRSYEIGMPPDNYNGEYGFDWVRDEYIYPLLSIGGKKDTVIDILDTPNFVHSQLYKVFYHDVDTRINFPSRYFPPWLYIFATDCKGVYGSEEINKQGACLDIEIHQEYLESIKEEYIDEKEALTDNGTILQFEASNENIKISTFDNNQNTKSIKEPLSNFINSNRNFMKLGLDYDEDKKLVERNRYFYKKKNAIKIICSGGMLKKNEHIKVTATRNNCKPVNVGIIYIARNETIFTINIVEIDVKVNGKIIPKSKNHELELRNNFFNQALTVFKVVKKEVFDLDLLSVSDAEVKDFVDKWWNKRLKSDGKEKYLEVVSNKEKLLDLSIERKKTVDPTEFASAEFIRELKELYWRKKRWGWLHIVK
;
A
#
# COMPACT_ATOMS: atom_id res chain seq x y z
N MET A 1 4.92 49.31 42.53
CA MET A 1 3.83 48.37 42.80
C MET A 1 3.61 47.56 41.54
N SER A 2 3.94 46.27 41.62
CA SER A 2 3.90 45.29 40.54
C SER A 2 2.45 44.90 40.22
N ASN A 3 2.03 45.11 38.97
CA ASN A 3 0.77 44.59 38.45
C ASN A 3 0.88 43.07 38.30
N ILE A 4 0.23 42.36 39.24
CA ILE A 4 0.02 40.92 39.17
C ILE A 4 -0.90 40.66 37.98
N LYS A 5 -0.36 40.08 36.91
CA LYS A 5 -1.19 39.45 35.88
C LYS A 5 -1.83 38.21 36.50
N SER A 6 -3.15 38.26 36.68
CA SER A 6 -3.94 37.13 37.12
C SER A 6 -3.83 35.98 36.11
N SER A 7 -3.57 34.77 36.61
CA SER A 7 -3.61 33.53 35.83
C SER A 7 -4.98 33.31 35.17
N PRO A 8 -5.04 32.62 34.02
CA PRO A 8 -6.30 32.21 33.40
C PRO A 8 -7.16 31.40 34.37
N GLN A 9 -8.46 31.69 34.42
CA GLN A 9 -9.44 30.83 35.09
C GLN A 9 -9.55 29.49 34.36
N ILE A 10 -9.65 28.42 35.15
CA ILE A 10 -9.91 27.05 34.71
C ILE A 10 -11.16 27.05 33.79
N GLY A 11 -10.99 26.64 32.53
CA GLY A 11 -12.07 26.58 31.53
C GLY A 11 -11.93 27.52 30.32
N GLN A 12 -10.82 28.25 30.17
CA GLN A 12 -10.53 28.96 28.91
C GLN A 12 -10.23 27.95 27.79
N LEU A 13 -11.17 27.85 26.84
CA LEU A 13 -10.94 27.31 25.50
C LEU A 13 -9.63 27.90 24.95
N SER A 14 -8.74 27.03 24.47
CA SER A 14 -7.51 27.28 23.71
C SER A 14 -7.30 28.73 23.24
N SER A 15 -6.10 29.28 23.47
CA SER A 15 -5.65 30.57 22.95
C SER A 15 -5.75 30.67 21.42
N ASP A 16 -5.81 29.54 20.72
CA ASP A 16 -6.14 29.45 19.31
C ASP A 16 -7.60 29.05 19.12
N CYS A 17 -8.34 29.86 18.37
CA CYS A 17 -9.79 29.67 18.17
C CYS A 17 -10.15 28.44 17.32
N ILE A 18 -9.15 27.79 16.67
CA ILE A 18 -9.23 26.46 16.06
C ILE A 18 -8.26 25.56 16.83
N ARG A 19 -8.77 24.45 17.39
CA ARG A 19 -7.96 23.48 18.13
C ARG A 19 -6.93 22.79 17.25
N ASN A 20 -5.85 22.29 17.85
CA ASN A 20 -4.81 21.58 17.12
C ASN A 20 -5.27 20.18 16.71
N PHE A 21 -5.27 19.91 15.40
CA PHE A 21 -5.51 18.59 14.83
C PHE A 21 -4.92 18.51 13.42
N THR A 22 -4.76 17.29 12.92
CA THR A 22 -4.35 17.03 11.54
C THR A 22 -5.36 16.16 10.81
N VAL A 23 -5.44 16.32 9.49
CA VAL A 23 -6.29 15.56 8.58
C VAL A 23 -5.40 14.60 7.79
N GLN A 24 -5.61 13.31 7.99
CA GLN A 24 -4.84 12.23 7.37
C GLN A 24 -5.68 11.50 6.33
N PHE A 25 -5.17 11.39 5.11
CA PHE A 25 -5.78 10.56 4.07
C PHE A 25 -5.28 9.13 4.22
N ARG A 26 -6.22 8.18 4.21
CA ARG A 26 -5.92 6.74 4.36
C ARG A 26 -6.68 5.95 3.30
N ARG A 27 -6.15 4.80 2.87
CA ARG A 27 -6.96 3.73 2.27
C ARG A 27 -7.53 2.88 3.40
N SER A 28 -8.51 2.04 3.10
CA SER A 28 -9.00 1.06 4.06
C SER A 28 -7.83 0.20 4.56
N TYR A 29 -7.57 0.29 5.86
CA TYR A 29 -6.38 -0.26 6.51
C TYR A 29 -6.65 -0.50 8.00
N GLU A 30 -6.09 -1.61 8.50
CA GLU A 30 -6.02 -1.96 9.92
C GLU A 30 -4.61 -2.46 10.25
N ILE A 31 -4.11 -2.09 11.43
CA ILE A 31 -2.72 -2.34 11.82
C ILE A 31 -2.45 -3.84 11.92
N GLY A 32 -1.43 -4.30 11.19
CA GLY A 32 -1.01 -5.71 11.19
C GLY A 32 -1.92 -6.64 10.39
N MET A 33 -2.92 -6.10 9.68
CA MET A 33 -3.82 -6.89 8.83
C MET A 33 -3.61 -6.58 7.35
N PRO A 34 -3.83 -7.57 6.46
CA PRO A 34 -3.90 -7.30 5.03
C PRO A 34 -5.05 -6.30 4.73
N PRO A 35 -4.97 -5.54 3.64
CA PRO A 35 -6.03 -4.61 3.29
C PRO A 35 -7.29 -5.37 2.87
N ASP A 36 -8.34 -5.33 3.71
CA ASP A 36 -9.57 -6.09 3.47
C ASP A 36 -10.49 -5.49 2.38
N ASN A 37 -10.20 -4.27 1.89
CA ASN A 37 -11.08 -3.54 0.95
C ASN A 37 -10.30 -2.65 -0.05
N TYR A 38 -9.15 -3.13 -0.52
CA TYR A 38 -8.37 -2.43 -1.55
C TYR A 38 -7.73 -3.46 -2.48
N ASN A 39 -8.11 -3.44 -3.75
CA ASN A 39 -7.67 -4.39 -4.77
C ASN A 39 -6.73 -3.76 -5.80
N GLY A 40 -6.02 -2.69 -5.40
CA GLY A 40 -5.07 -2.03 -6.28
C GLY A 40 -5.68 -1.14 -7.35
N GLU A 41 -6.87 -0.60 -7.10
CA GLU A 41 -7.61 0.28 -8.02
C GLU A 41 -7.04 1.70 -8.12
N TYR A 42 -5.91 2.01 -7.48
CA TYR A 42 -5.14 3.26 -7.56
C TYR A 42 -3.89 3.10 -6.71
N GLY A 43 -2.77 3.74 -7.04
CA GLY A 43 -1.61 3.70 -6.15
C GLY A 43 -1.76 4.69 -5.02
N PHE A 44 -1.39 4.29 -3.81
CA PHE A 44 -1.47 5.18 -2.66
C PHE A 44 -0.42 4.83 -1.61
N ASP A 45 0.53 5.75 -1.44
CA ASP A 45 1.65 5.61 -0.52
C ASP A 45 1.46 6.56 0.67
N TRP A 46 1.64 6.03 1.88
CA TRP A 46 1.67 6.82 3.10
C TRP A 46 2.57 6.15 4.14
N VAL A 47 3.07 6.93 5.09
CA VAL A 47 3.83 6.39 6.24
C VAL A 47 2.87 5.76 7.23
N ARG A 48 2.88 4.42 7.30
CA ARG A 48 2.02 3.67 8.22
C ARG A 48 2.51 3.82 9.65
N ASP A 49 1.60 3.78 10.61
CA ASP A 49 1.95 4.02 12.00
C ASP A 49 2.94 2.96 12.52
N GLU A 50 2.76 1.69 12.16
CA GLU A 50 3.67 0.61 12.56
C GLU A 50 5.06 0.69 11.93
N TYR A 51 5.29 1.57 10.94
CA TYR A 51 6.62 1.83 10.41
C TYR A 51 7.46 2.74 11.31
N ILE A 52 6.80 3.60 12.09
CA ILE A 52 7.47 4.64 12.89
C ILE A 52 7.17 4.54 14.38
N TYR A 53 6.18 3.74 14.77
CA TYR A 53 5.77 3.53 16.15
C TYR A 53 5.78 2.05 16.52
N PRO A 54 6.24 1.69 17.74
CA PRO A 54 6.32 0.30 18.21
C PRO A 54 4.93 -0.26 18.59
N LEU A 55 4.12 -0.54 17.57
CA LEU A 55 2.72 -0.93 17.72
C LEU A 55 2.49 -2.44 17.60
N LEU A 56 3.42 -3.17 16.98
CA LEU A 56 3.31 -4.61 16.74
C LEU A 56 4.22 -5.40 17.68
N SER A 57 3.81 -6.63 18.01
CA SER A 57 4.67 -7.57 18.74
C SER A 57 5.53 -8.34 17.74
N ILE A 58 6.83 -8.07 17.73
CA ILE A 58 7.83 -8.70 16.86
C ILE A 58 8.86 -9.37 17.77
N GLY A 59 9.02 -10.70 17.65
CA GLY A 59 9.94 -11.45 18.52
C GLY A 59 9.60 -11.37 20.01
N GLY A 60 8.33 -11.13 20.36
CA GLY A 60 7.86 -11.01 21.74
C GLY A 60 8.05 -9.63 22.38
N LYS A 61 8.50 -8.63 21.62
CA LYS A 61 8.64 -7.23 22.06
C LYS A 61 7.80 -6.31 21.19
N LYS A 62 7.32 -5.20 21.76
CA LYS A 62 6.69 -4.14 20.96
C LYS A 62 7.77 -3.42 20.16
N ASP A 63 7.63 -3.44 18.84
CA ASP A 63 8.63 -2.89 17.93
C ASP A 63 7.99 -2.31 16.66
N THR A 64 8.78 -1.50 15.96
CA THR A 64 8.47 -0.98 14.63
C THR A 64 8.73 -2.05 13.57
N VAL A 65 8.00 -2.00 12.45
CA VAL A 65 8.23 -2.89 11.31
C VAL A 65 9.56 -2.59 10.62
N ILE A 66 9.99 -1.33 10.65
CA ILE A 66 11.23 -0.88 10.04
C ILE A 66 12.20 -0.51 11.17
N ASP A 67 12.93 -1.50 11.65
CA ASP A 67 14.04 -1.27 12.56
C ASP A 67 15.33 -1.09 11.75
N ILE A 68 15.81 0.14 11.67
CA ILE A 68 17.16 0.43 11.16
C ILE A 68 18.03 0.76 12.37
N LEU A 69 18.79 -0.24 12.82
CA LEU A 69 19.90 -0.08 13.76
C LEU A 69 19.50 0.57 15.11
N ASP A 70 18.34 0.22 15.67
CA ASP A 70 17.84 0.80 16.93
C ASP A 70 17.73 2.34 16.91
N THR A 71 17.62 2.96 15.71
CA THR A 71 17.53 4.41 15.53
C THR A 71 16.21 4.85 14.89
N PRO A 72 15.09 4.88 15.63
CA PRO A 72 13.78 5.34 15.13
C PRO A 72 13.82 6.72 14.47
N ASN A 73 14.65 7.63 14.99
CA ASN A 73 14.83 8.97 14.42
C ASN A 73 15.46 8.93 13.01
N PHE A 74 16.31 7.95 12.72
CA PHE A 74 16.89 7.79 11.40
C PHE A 74 15.83 7.36 10.39
N VAL A 75 15.03 6.34 10.73
CA VAL A 75 13.90 5.87 9.90
C VAL A 75 12.95 7.02 9.59
N HIS A 76 12.55 7.77 10.63
CA HIS A 76 11.71 8.95 10.47
C HIS A 76 12.33 9.97 9.51
N SER A 77 13.62 10.27 9.64
CA SER A 77 14.32 11.21 8.75
C SER A 77 14.41 10.74 7.29
N GLN A 78 14.58 9.43 7.06
CA GLN A 78 14.66 8.86 5.70
C GLN A 78 13.28 8.87 5.05
N LEU A 79 12.25 8.43 5.77
CA LEU A 79 10.87 8.52 5.29
C LEU A 79 10.48 9.97 5.01
N TYR A 80 10.90 10.90 5.87
CA TYR A 80 10.65 12.33 5.66
C TYR A 80 11.27 12.80 4.34
N LYS A 81 12.52 12.47 4.06
CA LYS A 81 13.16 12.83 2.78
C LYS A 81 12.42 12.26 1.57
N VAL A 82 11.96 11.00 1.64
CA VAL A 82 11.24 10.34 0.54
C VAL A 82 9.89 10.98 0.29
N PHE A 83 9.08 11.16 1.33
CA PHE A 83 7.71 11.67 1.20
C PHE A 83 7.64 13.17 0.90
N TYR A 84 8.72 13.90 1.17
CA TYR A 84 8.88 15.33 0.82
C TYR A 84 9.73 15.56 -0.43
N HIS A 85 10.00 14.53 -1.23
CA HIS A 85 10.70 14.69 -2.50
C HIS A 85 9.80 15.36 -3.54
N ASP A 86 10.31 16.35 -4.28
CA ASP A 86 9.59 17.08 -5.33
C ASP A 86 8.22 17.67 -4.91
N VAL A 87 8.10 18.04 -3.63
CA VAL A 87 6.90 18.71 -3.09
C VAL A 87 7.07 20.23 -3.04
N ASP A 88 5.97 20.96 -3.01
CA ASP A 88 5.99 22.41 -2.81
C ASP A 88 6.28 22.76 -1.35
N THR A 89 7.55 23.03 -1.05
CA THR A 89 8.03 23.37 0.30
C THR A 89 7.49 24.70 0.84
N ARG A 90 6.80 25.50 0.02
CA ARG A 90 6.16 26.75 0.47
C ARG A 90 4.87 26.50 1.25
N ILE A 91 4.29 25.30 1.14
CA ILE A 91 3.10 24.96 1.88
C ILE A 91 3.52 24.50 3.28
N ASN A 92 3.12 25.28 4.29
CA ASN A 92 3.40 24.93 5.68
C ASN A 92 2.40 23.87 6.16
N PHE A 93 2.91 22.79 6.76
CA PHE A 93 2.13 21.70 7.35
C PHE A 93 2.43 21.56 8.84
N PRO A 94 1.55 20.91 9.60
CA PRO A 94 1.83 20.56 10.99
C PRO A 94 3.16 19.81 11.13
N SER A 95 3.91 20.10 12.20
CA SER A 95 5.17 19.42 12.50
C SER A 95 4.95 17.90 12.57
N ARG A 96 5.89 17.12 11.99
CA ARG A 96 5.86 15.64 11.95
C ARG A 96 4.69 15.03 11.14
N TYR A 97 4.03 15.82 10.31
CA TYR A 97 3.08 15.31 9.31
C TYR A 97 3.82 14.57 8.19
N PHE A 98 3.33 13.42 7.74
CA PHE A 98 3.83 12.74 6.54
C PHE A 98 2.79 12.85 5.43
N PRO A 99 3.05 13.63 4.36
CA PRO A 99 2.06 13.83 3.33
C PRO A 99 1.89 12.56 2.49
N PRO A 100 0.69 11.99 2.37
CA PRO A 100 0.44 10.85 1.52
C PRO A 100 0.53 11.22 0.03
N TRP A 101 0.81 10.22 -0.81
CA TRP A 101 0.92 10.33 -2.26
C TRP A 101 -0.12 9.46 -2.96
N LEU A 102 -0.81 10.05 -3.92
CA LEU A 102 -1.82 9.40 -4.75
C LEU A 102 -1.38 9.30 -6.20
N TYR A 103 -1.57 8.12 -6.76
CA TYR A 103 -1.24 7.76 -8.13
C TYR A 103 -2.51 7.29 -8.83
N ILE A 104 -3.10 8.20 -9.60
CA ILE A 104 -4.33 7.95 -10.36
C ILE A 104 -4.14 8.31 -11.83
N PHE A 105 -4.72 7.49 -12.70
CA PHE A 105 -4.78 7.78 -14.13
C PHE A 105 -5.71 8.98 -14.35
N ALA A 106 -5.46 9.72 -15.43
CA ALA A 106 -6.47 10.65 -15.94
C ALA A 106 -7.69 9.83 -16.38
N THR A 107 -8.90 10.37 -16.25
CA THR A 107 -10.16 9.70 -16.57
C THR A 107 -10.83 10.42 -17.74
N ASP A 108 -11.42 9.65 -18.64
CA ASP A 108 -12.19 10.12 -19.80
C ASP A 108 -11.40 11.04 -20.75
N CYS A 109 -10.08 10.84 -20.84
CA CYS A 109 -9.19 11.57 -21.73
C CYS A 109 -8.92 10.75 -23.00
N LYS A 110 -9.56 11.13 -24.11
CA LYS A 110 -9.38 10.46 -25.40
C LYS A 110 -7.91 10.43 -25.82
N GLY A 111 -7.45 9.26 -26.26
CA GLY A 111 -6.06 9.05 -26.70
C GLY A 111 -5.04 8.97 -25.56
N VAL A 112 -5.47 9.05 -24.30
CA VAL A 112 -4.61 8.84 -23.13
C VAL A 112 -4.73 7.38 -22.68
N TYR A 113 -3.60 6.69 -22.70
CA TYR A 113 -3.55 5.27 -22.41
C TYR A 113 -3.96 4.96 -20.95
N GLY A 114 -4.85 3.99 -20.77
CA GLY A 114 -5.43 3.64 -19.47
C GLY A 114 -6.57 4.56 -19.01
N SER A 115 -6.78 5.72 -19.64
CA SER A 115 -7.74 6.72 -19.16
C SER A 115 -9.20 6.31 -19.28
N GLU A 116 -9.50 5.47 -20.27
CA GLU A 116 -10.84 4.97 -20.56
C GLU A 116 -11.08 3.58 -19.96
N GLU A 117 -10.21 3.06 -19.09
CA GLU A 117 -10.33 1.69 -18.57
C GLU A 117 -9.93 1.58 -17.10
N ILE A 118 -8.87 2.27 -16.70
CA ILE A 118 -8.18 2.09 -15.42
C ILE A 118 -8.63 3.19 -14.46
N ASN A 119 -9.05 2.79 -13.25
CA ASN A 119 -9.36 3.67 -12.12
C ASN A 119 -10.40 4.76 -12.42
N LYS A 120 -11.37 4.49 -13.31
CA LYS A 120 -12.41 5.46 -13.72
C LYS A 120 -13.17 6.08 -12.56
N GLN A 121 -13.39 5.29 -11.52
CA GLN A 121 -14.12 5.70 -10.32
C GLN A 121 -13.28 6.57 -9.38
N GLY A 122 -12.00 6.79 -9.71
CA GLY A 122 -11.04 7.50 -8.89
C GLY A 122 -10.60 6.69 -7.67
N ALA A 123 -9.97 7.39 -6.75
CA ALA A 123 -9.55 6.87 -5.46
C ALA A 123 -10.56 7.23 -4.39
N CYS A 124 -11.14 6.22 -3.75
CA CYS A 124 -11.97 6.40 -2.55
C CYS A 124 -11.08 6.20 -1.31
N LEU A 125 -11.02 7.21 -0.46
CA LEU A 125 -10.13 7.28 0.70
C LEU A 125 -10.94 7.52 1.98
N ASP A 126 -10.45 6.91 3.04
CA ASP A 126 -10.80 7.21 4.42
C ASP A 126 -10.12 8.52 4.85
N ILE A 127 -10.74 9.22 5.80
CA ILE A 127 -10.14 10.37 6.48
C ILE A 127 -10.03 10.07 7.96
N GLU A 128 -8.86 10.34 8.53
CA GLU A 128 -8.65 10.33 9.97
C GLU A 128 -8.33 11.74 10.47
N ILE A 129 -8.93 12.13 11.60
CA ILE A 129 -8.64 13.38 12.30
C ILE A 129 -7.81 13.02 13.53
N HIS A 130 -6.57 13.48 13.60
CA HIS A 130 -5.62 13.13 14.66
C HIS A 130 -5.35 14.32 15.57
N GLN A 131 -5.38 14.07 16.89
CA GLN A 131 -4.90 14.95 17.94
C GLN A 131 -3.75 14.22 18.66
N GLU A 132 -2.52 14.50 18.25
CA GLU A 132 -1.31 13.92 18.85
C GLU A 132 -0.73 14.85 19.92
N TYR A 133 -0.24 14.27 21.01
CA TYR A 133 0.43 15.01 22.06
C TYR A 133 1.50 14.19 22.77
N LEU A 134 2.40 14.89 23.45
CA LEU A 134 3.34 14.29 24.39
C LEU A 134 2.79 14.43 25.81
N GLU A 135 2.86 13.36 26.59
CA GLU A 135 2.49 13.37 28.01
C GLU A 135 3.55 14.18 28.77
N SER A 136 3.31 15.49 28.89
CA SER A 136 4.21 16.40 29.59
C SER A 136 4.36 15.98 31.05
N ILE A 137 5.59 16.04 31.55
CA ILE A 137 5.89 15.85 32.97
C ILE A 137 5.45 17.09 33.78
N LYS A 138 5.31 18.24 33.11
CA LYS A 138 4.74 19.45 33.72
C LYS A 138 3.22 19.32 33.68
N GLU A 139 2.55 19.65 34.79
CA GLU A 139 1.07 19.68 34.90
C GLU A 139 0.47 20.83 34.06
N GLU A 140 0.79 20.86 32.78
CA GLU A 140 0.29 21.82 31.82
C GLU A 140 -0.95 21.26 31.13
N TYR A 141 -1.89 22.13 30.84
CA TYR A 141 -3.07 21.79 30.06
C TYR A 141 -2.66 21.47 28.61
N ILE A 142 -3.08 20.31 28.11
CA ILE A 142 -2.81 19.84 26.75
C ILE A 142 -4.15 19.85 25.99
N ASP A 143 -4.36 20.82 25.09
CA ASP A 143 -5.63 21.02 24.37
C ASP A 143 -6.01 19.79 23.53
N GLU A 144 -5.03 19.06 23.00
CA GLU A 144 -5.23 17.84 22.21
C GLU A 144 -5.86 16.68 23.02
N LYS A 145 -5.78 16.72 24.36
CA LYS A 145 -6.50 15.76 25.22
C LYS A 145 -8.00 16.01 25.20
N GLU A 146 -8.45 17.24 24.96
CA GLU A 146 -9.87 17.56 24.87
C GLU A 146 -10.45 17.14 23.51
N ALA A 147 -11.64 16.53 23.56
CA ALA A 147 -12.34 16.09 22.35
C ALA A 147 -12.69 17.28 21.44
N LEU A 148 -12.55 17.10 20.13
CA LEU A 148 -13.09 18.06 19.16
C LEU A 148 -14.62 18.07 19.25
N THR A 149 -15.21 19.24 19.02
CA THR A 149 -16.67 19.45 19.09
C THR A 149 -17.18 20.13 17.84
N ASP A 150 -18.49 20.04 17.60
CA ASP A 150 -19.15 20.85 16.59
C ASP A 150 -19.21 22.31 17.07
N ASN A 151 -18.27 23.11 16.60
CA ASN A 151 -18.10 24.50 16.99
C ASN A 151 -18.14 25.45 15.78
N GLY A 152 -18.65 24.97 14.64
CA GLY A 152 -18.67 25.68 13.37
C GLY A 152 -17.35 25.68 12.60
N THR A 153 -16.40 24.81 12.95
CA THR A 153 -15.18 24.61 12.13
C THR A 153 -15.53 23.89 10.82
N ILE A 154 -15.04 24.44 9.71
CA ILE A 154 -15.21 23.94 8.36
C ILE A 154 -13.84 23.54 7.79
N LEU A 155 -13.76 22.34 7.24
CA LEU A 155 -12.62 21.85 6.46
C LEU A 155 -12.84 22.18 4.98
N GLN A 156 -11.95 22.99 4.41
CA GLN A 156 -11.89 23.24 2.98
C GLN A 156 -10.82 22.36 2.34
N PHE A 157 -11.23 21.48 1.45
CA PHE A 157 -10.36 20.72 0.57
C PHE A 157 -10.24 21.48 -0.75
N GLU A 158 -9.03 21.77 -1.18
CA GLU A 158 -8.77 22.56 -2.38
C GLU A 158 -7.66 21.92 -3.21
N ALA A 159 -8.00 21.47 -4.40
CA ALA A 159 -7.04 20.95 -5.35
C ALA A 159 -6.28 22.09 -6.06
N SER A 160 -4.99 21.89 -6.32
CA SER A 160 -4.15 22.85 -7.03
C SER A 160 -4.43 22.93 -8.54
N ASN A 161 -5.06 21.91 -9.11
CA ASN A 161 -5.32 21.78 -10.54
C ASN A 161 -6.81 21.59 -10.84
N GLU A 162 -7.31 22.21 -11.92
CA GLU A 162 -8.72 22.08 -12.35
C GLU A 162 -9.10 20.65 -12.72
N ASN A 163 -8.15 19.82 -13.15
CA ASN A 163 -8.43 18.44 -13.54
C ASN A 163 -8.64 17.52 -12.33
N ILE A 164 -8.29 17.97 -11.12
CA ILE A 164 -8.49 17.18 -9.90
C ILE A 164 -9.87 17.51 -9.35
N LYS A 165 -10.74 16.51 -9.32
CA LYS A 165 -12.12 16.60 -8.84
C LYS A 165 -12.27 15.83 -7.55
N ILE A 166 -12.94 16.46 -6.60
CA ILE A 166 -13.17 15.99 -5.25
C ILE A 166 -14.67 15.79 -5.07
N SER A 167 -15.05 14.67 -4.48
CA SER A 167 -16.37 14.43 -3.91
C SER A 167 -16.21 13.94 -2.48
N THR A 168 -17.17 14.25 -1.62
CA THR A 168 -17.17 13.84 -0.20
C THR A 168 -18.41 13.03 0.09
N PHE A 169 -18.29 12.02 0.94
CA PHE A 169 -19.42 11.20 1.40
C PHE A 169 -20.30 10.67 0.25
N ASP A 170 -19.67 10.31 -0.87
CA ASP A 170 -20.31 9.82 -2.11
C ASP A 170 -21.39 10.74 -2.72
N ASN A 171 -21.37 12.03 -2.43
CA ASN A 171 -22.33 13.01 -2.95
C ASN A 171 -22.06 13.46 -4.41
N ASN A 172 -21.11 12.84 -5.12
CA ASN A 172 -20.78 13.05 -6.54
C ASN A 172 -20.61 14.51 -6.99
N GLN A 173 -20.11 15.39 -6.11
CA GLN A 173 -19.98 16.83 -6.41
C GLN A 173 -18.96 17.11 -7.53
N ASN A 174 -17.87 16.35 -7.59
CA ASN A 174 -16.82 16.43 -8.60
C ASN A 174 -16.31 17.87 -8.83
N THR A 175 -15.95 18.56 -7.75
CA THR A 175 -15.46 19.95 -7.79
C THR A 175 -13.98 20.06 -7.47
N LYS A 176 -13.32 21.14 -7.90
CA LYS A 176 -11.92 21.42 -7.52
C LYS A 176 -11.77 21.74 -6.03
N SER A 177 -12.80 22.34 -5.42
CA SER A 177 -12.81 22.68 -4.01
C SER A 177 -14.15 22.35 -3.38
N ILE A 178 -14.09 21.83 -2.15
CA ILE A 178 -15.26 21.46 -1.36
C ILE A 178 -15.06 21.85 0.10
N LYS A 179 -16.15 22.21 0.77
CA LYS A 179 -16.20 22.59 2.18
C LYS A 179 -17.09 21.63 2.93
N GLU A 180 -16.59 21.08 4.02
CA GLU A 180 -17.32 20.15 4.87
C GLU A 180 -17.18 20.56 6.34
N PRO A 181 -18.27 20.57 7.12
CA PRO A 181 -18.20 20.71 8.57
C PRO A 181 -17.29 19.66 9.20
N LEU A 182 -16.45 20.05 10.18
CA LEU A 182 -15.63 19.11 10.94
C LEU A 182 -16.48 18.02 11.61
N SER A 183 -17.71 18.37 12.03
CA SER A 183 -18.69 17.44 12.64
C SER A 183 -19.00 16.22 11.77
N ASN A 184 -18.90 16.32 10.43
CA ASN A 184 -19.09 15.18 9.54
C ASN A 184 -18.00 14.10 9.70
N PHE A 185 -16.81 14.48 10.18
CA PHE A 185 -15.65 13.60 10.38
C PHE A 185 -15.47 13.13 11.82
N ILE A 186 -15.97 13.89 12.81
CA ILE A 186 -15.85 13.57 14.24
C ILE A 186 -17.12 12.93 14.83
N ASN A 187 -18.11 12.58 13.98
CA ASN A 187 -19.33 11.87 14.38
C ASN A 187 -19.14 10.37 14.66
N SER A 188 -17.89 9.88 14.66
CA SER A 188 -17.51 8.54 15.07
C SER A 188 -17.03 8.52 16.52
N ASN A 189 -16.84 7.31 17.07
CA ASN A 189 -16.13 7.16 18.34
C ASN A 189 -14.74 7.80 18.24
N ARG A 190 -14.35 8.52 19.32
CA ARG A 190 -13.00 9.01 19.53
C ARG A 190 -12.16 7.86 20.08
N ASN A 191 -11.14 7.45 19.33
CA ASN A 191 -10.27 6.34 19.70
C ASN A 191 -8.99 6.87 20.33
N PHE A 192 -8.35 6.07 21.18
CA PHE A 192 -7.08 6.38 21.82
C PHE A 192 -6.01 5.37 21.42
N MET A 193 -4.80 5.85 21.18
CA MET A 193 -3.64 5.02 20.86
C MET A 193 -2.38 5.54 21.56
N LYS A 194 -1.66 4.64 22.23
CA LYS A 194 -0.30 4.88 22.71
C LYS A 194 0.67 4.62 21.56
N LEU A 195 1.40 5.64 21.14
CA LEU A 195 2.32 5.59 19.99
C LEU A 195 3.75 5.21 20.40
N GLY A 196 4.07 5.22 21.70
CA GLY A 196 5.38 4.84 22.22
C GLY A 196 6.01 5.96 23.04
N LEU A 197 7.34 6.05 23.01
CA LEU A 197 8.12 7.04 23.74
C LEU A 197 8.78 8.02 22.77
N ASP A 198 8.93 9.26 23.21
CA ASP A 198 9.59 10.33 22.45
C ASP A 198 10.23 11.35 23.41
N TYR A 199 10.98 12.29 22.88
CA TYR A 199 11.60 13.35 23.65
C TYR A 199 10.77 14.64 23.61
N ASP A 200 10.52 15.22 24.79
CA ASP A 200 9.96 16.56 24.91
C ASP A 200 10.99 17.66 24.61
N GLU A 201 10.60 18.93 24.75
CA GLU A 201 11.45 20.10 24.52
C GLU A 201 12.66 20.14 25.47
N ASP A 202 12.53 19.55 26.67
CA ASP A 202 13.58 19.43 27.69
C ASP A 202 14.44 18.16 27.49
N LYS A 203 14.26 17.45 26.36
CA LYS A 203 14.92 16.18 26.00
C LYS A 203 14.68 15.07 27.02
N LYS A 204 13.53 15.08 27.70
CA LYS A 204 13.09 13.99 28.57
C LYS A 204 12.22 13.02 27.80
N LEU A 205 12.42 11.74 28.10
CA LEU A 205 11.64 10.67 27.50
C LEU A 205 10.23 10.66 28.10
N VAL A 206 9.22 10.82 27.25
CA VAL A 206 7.80 10.93 27.63
C VAL A 206 6.92 10.07 26.72
N GLU A 207 5.70 9.75 27.16
CA GLU A 207 4.76 9.00 26.33
C GLU A 207 4.23 9.88 25.19
N ARG A 208 4.24 9.34 23.97
CA ARG A 208 3.53 9.91 22.82
C ARG A 208 2.18 9.23 22.67
N ASN A 209 1.14 10.05 22.62
CA ASN A 209 -0.25 9.61 22.61
C ASN A 209 -1.03 10.27 21.48
N ARG A 210 -2.08 9.58 21.02
CA ARG A 210 -2.97 10.07 19.96
C ARG A 210 -4.41 9.78 20.31
N TYR A 211 -5.26 10.80 20.19
CA TYR A 211 -6.68 10.61 19.95
C TYR A 211 -6.99 10.74 18.47
N PHE A 212 -7.90 9.92 17.96
CA PHE A 212 -8.30 10.01 16.55
C PHE A 212 -9.75 9.63 16.28
N TYR A 213 -10.29 10.24 15.24
CA TYR A 213 -11.57 9.92 14.62
C TYR A 213 -11.32 9.33 13.25
N LYS A 214 -12.10 8.34 12.83
CA LYS A 214 -11.96 7.69 11.52
C LYS A 214 -13.29 7.69 10.79
N LYS A 215 -13.29 8.24 9.58
CA LYS A 215 -14.42 8.24 8.68
C LYS A 215 -14.07 7.47 7.42
N LYS A 216 -14.71 6.32 7.23
CA LYS A 216 -14.50 5.47 6.06
C LYS A 216 -15.14 6.07 4.81
N ASN A 217 -14.52 5.86 3.64
CA ASN A 217 -15.02 6.33 2.32
C ASN A 217 -15.43 7.81 2.33
N ALA A 218 -14.64 8.65 3.01
CA ALA A 218 -15.01 10.03 3.28
C ALA A 218 -14.79 10.94 2.08
N ILE A 219 -13.80 10.63 1.23
CA ILE A 219 -13.43 11.45 0.08
C ILE A 219 -13.13 10.58 -1.14
N LYS A 220 -13.65 11.00 -2.30
CA LYS A 220 -13.32 10.43 -3.61
C LYS A 220 -12.56 11.47 -4.43
N ILE A 221 -11.44 11.05 -5.02
CA ILE A 221 -10.58 11.91 -5.86
C ILE A 221 -10.47 11.31 -7.25
N ILE A 222 -10.81 12.09 -8.27
CA ILE A 222 -10.70 11.72 -9.70
C ILE A 222 -9.87 12.76 -10.43
N CYS A 223 -9.07 12.34 -11.41
CA CYS A 223 -8.39 13.24 -12.34
C CYS A 223 -9.17 13.29 -13.67
N SER A 224 -10.12 14.21 -13.85
CA SER A 224 -10.94 14.32 -15.06
C SER A 224 -10.74 15.64 -15.80
N GLY A 225 -10.99 15.63 -17.12
CA GLY A 225 -10.85 16.83 -17.97
C GLY A 225 -9.44 17.08 -18.50
N GLY A 226 -8.44 16.30 -18.07
CA GLY A 226 -7.10 16.31 -18.63
C GLY A 226 -6.06 15.60 -17.77
N MET A 227 -4.83 15.58 -18.25
CA MET A 227 -3.67 15.01 -17.54
C MET A 227 -2.98 16.06 -16.64
N LEU A 228 -2.24 15.58 -15.65
CA LEU A 228 -1.39 16.35 -14.76
C LEU A 228 0.04 16.33 -15.27
N LYS A 229 0.56 17.51 -15.63
CA LYS A 229 1.91 17.68 -16.19
C LYS A 229 3.03 17.74 -15.15
N LYS A 230 2.65 17.95 -13.89
CA LYS A 230 3.53 18.05 -12.73
C LYS A 230 2.82 17.44 -11.54
N ASN A 231 3.56 17.24 -10.45
CA ASN A 231 2.94 16.83 -9.19
C ASN A 231 2.04 17.97 -8.69
N GLU A 232 0.85 17.60 -8.26
CA GLU A 232 -0.19 18.50 -7.78
C GLU A 232 -0.58 18.09 -6.36
N HIS A 233 -1.51 18.81 -5.74
CA HIS A 233 -1.94 18.51 -4.38
C HIS A 233 -3.39 18.87 -4.11
N ILE A 234 -3.93 18.30 -3.03
CA ILE A 234 -5.13 18.81 -2.37
C ILE A 234 -4.73 19.27 -0.98
N LYS A 235 -4.88 20.55 -0.71
CA LYS A 235 -4.61 21.16 0.59
C LYS A 235 -5.89 21.17 1.43
N VAL A 236 -5.76 20.89 2.72
CA VAL A 236 -6.87 20.94 3.68
C VAL A 236 -6.67 22.10 4.64
N THR A 237 -7.59 23.06 4.62
CA THR A 237 -7.55 24.25 5.48
C THR A 237 -8.75 24.24 6.42
N ALA A 238 -8.50 24.35 7.73
CA ALA A 238 -9.54 24.55 8.73
C ALA A 238 -9.85 26.04 8.84
N THR A 239 -11.15 26.36 8.82
CA THR A 239 -11.67 27.72 8.95
C THR A 239 -12.79 27.77 9.97
N ARG A 240 -12.89 28.88 10.69
CA ARG A 240 -13.96 29.17 11.64
C ARG A 240 -14.17 30.68 11.67
N ASN A 241 -15.39 31.13 11.93
CA ASN A 241 -15.68 32.57 11.99
C ASN A 241 -14.75 33.28 12.98
N ASN A 242 -14.18 34.42 12.56
CA ASN A 242 -13.22 35.23 13.32
C ASN A 242 -11.89 34.52 13.65
N CYS A 243 -11.58 33.42 12.96
CA CYS A 243 -10.32 32.71 13.09
C CYS A 243 -9.43 32.87 11.86
N LYS A 244 -8.11 32.91 12.09
CA LYS A 244 -7.16 32.74 11.01
C LYS A 244 -7.27 31.30 10.46
N PRO A 245 -7.33 31.10 9.14
CA PRO A 245 -7.28 29.77 8.55
C PRO A 245 -5.97 29.04 8.89
N VAL A 246 -6.07 27.74 9.15
CA VAL A 246 -4.92 26.88 9.51
C VAL A 246 -4.84 25.70 8.53
N ASN A 247 -3.66 25.43 7.99
CA ASN A 247 -3.43 24.24 7.19
C ASN A 247 -3.37 23.02 8.13
N VAL A 248 -4.28 22.07 7.93
CA VAL A 248 -4.41 20.89 8.79
C VAL A 248 -4.09 19.59 8.06
N GLY A 249 -3.88 19.61 6.75
CA GLY A 249 -3.46 18.42 6.00
C GLY A 249 -3.18 18.69 4.53
N ILE A 250 -2.62 17.68 3.87
CA ILE A 250 -2.37 17.67 2.42
C ILE A 250 -2.30 16.24 1.91
N ILE A 251 -2.61 16.05 0.64
CA ILE A 251 -2.26 14.86 -0.13
C ILE A 251 -1.61 15.32 -1.45
N TYR A 252 -0.49 14.72 -1.82
CA TYR A 252 0.14 14.93 -3.12
C TYR A 252 -0.42 13.98 -4.15
N ILE A 253 -0.51 14.44 -5.39
CA ILE A 253 -1.02 13.67 -6.52
C ILE A 253 0.07 13.69 -7.59
N ALA A 254 0.57 12.51 -7.93
CA ALA A 254 1.64 12.38 -8.90
C ALA A 254 1.20 12.84 -10.30
N ARG A 255 2.13 13.43 -11.06
CA ARG A 255 1.90 13.68 -12.49
C ARG A 255 1.52 12.40 -13.22
N ASN A 256 0.63 12.50 -14.21
CA ASN A 256 0.13 11.35 -14.97
C ASN A 256 0.07 11.60 -16.48
N GLU A 257 0.74 12.64 -16.98
CA GLU A 257 0.87 12.90 -18.43
C GLU A 257 1.68 11.83 -19.17
N THR A 258 2.55 11.13 -18.45
CA THR A 258 3.38 10.04 -18.98
C THR A 258 3.05 8.77 -18.22
N ILE A 259 2.56 7.76 -18.94
CA ILE A 259 2.26 6.43 -18.42
C ILE A 259 3.26 5.45 -19.02
N PHE A 260 3.94 4.70 -18.16
CA PHE A 260 4.88 3.69 -18.61
C PHE A 260 4.14 2.43 -19.05
N THR A 261 4.60 1.82 -20.14
CA THR A 261 4.11 0.50 -20.57
C THR A 261 5.19 -0.53 -20.35
N ILE A 262 4.87 -1.58 -19.59
CA ILE A 262 5.75 -2.74 -19.41
C ILE A 262 5.29 -3.85 -20.35
N ASN A 263 6.19 -4.26 -21.23
CA ASN A 263 5.97 -5.40 -22.11
C ASN A 263 6.36 -6.68 -21.40
N ILE A 264 5.39 -7.59 -21.23
CA ILE A 264 5.57 -8.88 -20.58
C ILE A 264 5.58 -9.99 -21.64
N VAL A 265 6.52 -10.92 -21.49
CA VAL A 265 6.48 -12.21 -22.16
C VAL A 265 5.95 -13.24 -21.18
N GLU A 266 4.80 -13.83 -21.48
CA GLU A 266 4.26 -14.93 -20.70
C GLU A 266 4.83 -16.25 -21.19
N ILE A 267 5.18 -17.11 -20.24
CA ILE A 267 5.74 -18.43 -20.51
C ILE A 267 4.82 -19.46 -19.87
N ASP A 268 4.16 -20.24 -20.70
CA ASP A 268 3.36 -21.37 -20.29
C ASP A 268 4.27 -22.59 -20.15
N VAL A 269 4.29 -23.22 -18.99
CA VAL A 269 5.09 -24.43 -18.77
C VAL A 269 4.22 -25.64 -19.06
N LYS A 270 4.68 -26.51 -19.95
CA LYS A 270 4.00 -27.77 -20.28
C LYS A 270 4.81 -28.96 -19.75
N VAL A 271 4.12 -29.87 -19.08
CA VAL A 271 4.67 -31.11 -18.52
C VAL A 271 3.57 -32.17 -18.42
N ASN A 272 3.93 -33.43 -18.66
CA ASN A 272 3.03 -34.58 -18.73
C ASN A 272 1.82 -34.34 -19.66
N GLY A 273 2.07 -33.70 -20.80
CA GLY A 273 1.07 -33.40 -21.82
C GLY A 273 0.11 -32.26 -21.48
N LYS A 274 0.31 -31.56 -20.37
CA LYS A 274 -0.58 -30.47 -19.91
C LYS A 274 0.18 -29.19 -19.58
N ILE A 275 -0.47 -28.05 -19.85
CA ILE A 275 0.02 -26.74 -19.40
C ILE A 275 -0.32 -26.59 -17.91
N ILE A 276 0.63 -26.11 -17.12
CA ILE A 276 0.40 -25.76 -15.72
C ILE A 276 -0.65 -24.64 -15.67
N PRO A 277 -1.79 -24.84 -14.98
CA PRO A 277 -2.87 -23.86 -14.98
C PRO A 277 -2.44 -22.57 -14.27
N LYS A 278 -2.77 -21.42 -14.87
CA LYS A 278 -2.65 -20.10 -14.23
C LYS A 278 -3.86 -19.82 -13.34
N SER A 279 -3.73 -18.90 -12.39
CA SER A 279 -4.91 -18.39 -11.68
C SER A 279 -5.88 -17.77 -12.69
N LYS A 280 -7.19 -17.97 -12.49
CA LYS A 280 -8.23 -17.49 -13.43
C LYS A 280 -8.15 -15.97 -13.68
N ASN A 281 -7.61 -15.22 -12.71
CA ASN A 281 -7.51 -13.77 -12.74
C ASN A 281 -6.06 -13.25 -12.77
N HIS A 282 -5.06 -14.08 -13.11
CA HIS A 282 -3.64 -13.68 -13.03
C HIS A 282 -3.33 -12.37 -13.76
N GLU A 283 -3.86 -12.16 -14.97
CA GLU A 283 -3.66 -10.90 -15.71
C GLU A 283 -4.31 -9.72 -14.98
N LEU A 284 -5.50 -9.88 -14.42
CA LEU A 284 -6.20 -8.83 -13.66
C LEU A 284 -5.44 -8.49 -12.36
N GLU A 285 -4.98 -9.52 -11.64
CA GLU A 285 -4.19 -9.38 -10.41
C GLU A 285 -2.86 -8.68 -10.69
N LEU A 286 -2.14 -9.06 -11.76
CA LEU A 286 -0.92 -8.37 -12.17
C LEU A 286 -1.18 -6.88 -12.47
N ARG A 287 -2.27 -6.58 -13.19
CA ARG A 287 -2.69 -5.21 -13.55
C ARG A 287 -2.92 -4.40 -12.29
N ASN A 288 -3.86 -4.83 -11.46
CA ASN A 288 -4.37 -4.00 -10.38
C ASN A 288 -3.44 -4.04 -9.17
N ASN A 289 -2.92 -5.21 -8.79
CA ASN A 289 -2.16 -5.34 -7.55
C ASN A 289 -0.69 -4.90 -7.67
N PHE A 290 -0.15 -4.76 -8.89
CA PHE A 290 1.28 -4.47 -9.07
C PHE A 290 1.54 -3.26 -9.99
N PHE A 291 0.97 -3.22 -11.19
CA PHE A 291 1.38 -2.20 -12.18
C PHE A 291 0.57 -0.91 -12.13
N ASN A 292 -0.77 -1.00 -12.04
CA ASN A 292 -1.65 0.18 -12.09
C ASN A 292 -1.39 1.13 -10.90
N GLN A 293 -0.98 0.58 -9.76
CA GLN A 293 -0.60 1.37 -8.58
C GLN A 293 0.63 2.26 -8.85
N ALA A 294 1.50 1.89 -9.79
CA ALA A 294 2.69 2.64 -10.14
C ALA A 294 2.51 3.51 -11.41
N LEU A 295 1.27 3.87 -11.78
CA LEU A 295 0.95 4.54 -13.06
C LEU A 295 1.59 3.83 -14.27
N THR A 296 1.63 2.50 -14.19
CA THR A 296 2.25 1.65 -15.19
C THR A 296 1.21 0.69 -15.70
N VAL A 297 1.20 0.47 -17.01
CA VAL A 297 0.29 -0.50 -17.63
C VAL A 297 1.12 -1.65 -18.16
N PHE A 298 0.71 -2.88 -17.87
CA PHE A 298 1.34 -4.03 -18.47
C PHE A 298 0.63 -4.44 -19.76
N LYS A 299 1.41 -4.93 -20.72
CA LYS A 299 0.93 -5.51 -21.97
C LYS A 299 1.64 -6.83 -22.21
N VAL A 300 0.87 -7.91 -22.39
CA VAL A 300 1.44 -9.16 -22.87
C VAL A 300 1.76 -9.00 -24.36
N VAL A 301 3.04 -9.01 -24.70
CA VAL A 301 3.49 -8.86 -26.10
C VAL A 301 3.80 -10.18 -26.77
N LYS A 302 4.03 -11.22 -25.98
CA LYS A 302 4.36 -12.56 -26.47
C LYS A 302 3.92 -13.62 -25.47
N LYS A 303 3.39 -14.73 -25.98
CA LYS A 303 3.15 -15.97 -25.21
C LYS A 303 4.03 -17.07 -25.80
N GLU A 304 4.84 -17.70 -24.96
CA GLU A 304 5.73 -18.81 -25.32
C GLU A 304 5.36 -20.05 -24.52
N VAL A 305 5.63 -21.24 -25.06
CA VAL A 305 5.48 -22.49 -24.32
C VAL A 305 6.88 -23.07 -24.02
N PHE A 306 7.18 -23.27 -22.74
CA PHE A 306 8.33 -24.03 -22.30
C PHE A 306 7.91 -25.49 -22.11
N ASP A 307 8.11 -26.28 -23.17
CA ASP A 307 7.70 -27.69 -23.24
C ASP A 307 8.78 -28.60 -22.62
N LEU A 308 8.58 -28.96 -21.35
CA LEU A 308 9.48 -29.85 -20.62
C LEU A 308 9.41 -31.30 -21.13
N ASP A 309 8.26 -31.71 -21.67
CA ASP A 309 8.08 -33.06 -22.22
C ASP A 309 9.01 -33.25 -23.43
N LEU A 310 9.02 -32.27 -24.34
CA LEU A 310 9.88 -32.30 -25.52
C LEU A 310 11.36 -32.19 -25.15
N LEU A 311 11.70 -31.26 -24.25
CA LEU A 311 13.10 -30.98 -23.91
C LEU A 311 13.74 -32.12 -23.10
N SER A 312 13.00 -32.79 -22.21
CA SER A 312 13.51 -33.90 -21.40
C SER A 312 13.94 -35.13 -22.22
N VAL A 313 13.49 -35.25 -23.48
CA VAL A 313 13.94 -36.31 -24.40
C VAL A 313 15.40 -36.13 -24.80
N SER A 314 15.86 -34.89 -24.92
CA SER A 314 17.16 -34.55 -25.52
C SER A 314 18.12 -33.84 -24.56
N ASP A 315 17.62 -33.30 -23.44
CA ASP A 315 18.39 -32.53 -22.48
C ASP A 315 18.39 -33.19 -21.10
N ALA A 316 19.54 -33.71 -20.69
CA ALA A 316 19.69 -34.43 -19.42
C ALA A 316 19.37 -33.57 -18.19
N GLU A 317 19.67 -32.27 -18.22
CA GLU A 317 19.37 -31.36 -17.11
C GLU A 317 17.85 -31.13 -16.99
N VAL A 318 17.16 -30.98 -18.14
CA VAL A 318 15.70 -30.87 -18.15
C VAL A 318 15.06 -32.18 -17.68
N LYS A 319 15.61 -33.32 -18.11
CA LYS A 319 15.16 -34.64 -17.65
C LYS A 319 15.32 -34.79 -16.14
N ASP A 320 16.48 -34.46 -15.59
CA ASP A 320 16.73 -34.51 -14.14
C ASP A 320 15.79 -33.59 -13.36
N PHE A 321 15.50 -32.39 -13.89
CA PHE A 321 14.53 -31.47 -13.29
C PHE A 321 13.10 -32.05 -13.28
N VAL A 322 12.64 -32.59 -14.42
CA VAL A 322 11.33 -33.25 -14.52
C VAL A 322 11.29 -34.46 -13.58
N ASP A 323 12.37 -35.23 -13.50
CA ASP A 323 12.45 -36.37 -12.59
C ASP A 323 12.39 -35.94 -11.12
N LYS A 324 13.11 -34.88 -10.73
CA LYS A 324 13.08 -34.33 -9.36
C LYS A 324 11.65 -33.93 -8.94
N TRP A 325 10.95 -33.18 -9.79
CA TRP A 325 9.71 -32.50 -9.42
C TRP A 325 8.43 -33.25 -9.81
N TRP A 326 8.47 -34.08 -10.85
CA TRP A 326 7.31 -34.86 -11.33
C TRP A 326 7.50 -36.38 -11.23
N ASN A 327 8.68 -36.94 -11.49
CA ASN A 327 8.89 -38.39 -11.43
C ASN A 327 9.56 -38.81 -10.12
N LYS A 328 8.78 -38.89 -9.04
CA LYS A 328 9.28 -39.32 -7.73
C LYS A 328 10.03 -40.66 -7.84
N ARG A 329 11.35 -40.67 -7.61
CA ARG A 329 12.15 -41.91 -7.51
C ARG A 329 11.73 -42.67 -6.23
N LEU A 330 11.20 -43.88 -6.39
CA LEU A 330 11.00 -44.79 -5.27
C LEU A 330 12.29 -45.62 -5.10
N LYS A 331 12.94 -45.51 -3.94
CA LYS A 331 13.98 -46.47 -3.54
C LYS A 331 13.32 -47.64 -2.82
N SER A 332 13.32 -48.81 -3.44
CA SER A 332 13.08 -50.10 -2.80
C SER A 332 14.16 -51.07 -3.27
N ASP A 333 14.87 -51.66 -2.32
CA ASP A 333 15.82 -52.77 -2.49
C ASP A 333 16.87 -52.61 -3.60
N GLY A 334 17.50 -51.43 -3.67
CA GLY A 334 18.67 -51.20 -4.53
C GLY A 334 18.40 -51.21 -6.05
N LYS A 335 17.13 -51.22 -6.48
CA LYS A 335 16.76 -51.09 -7.90
C LYS A 335 15.91 -49.83 -8.11
N GLU A 336 16.34 -48.99 -9.04
CA GLU A 336 15.60 -47.79 -9.43
C GLU A 336 14.33 -48.17 -10.21
N LYS A 337 13.17 -47.63 -9.83
CA LYS A 337 11.93 -47.71 -10.62
C LYS A 337 11.25 -46.34 -10.71
N TYR A 338 10.80 -46.02 -11.92
CA TYR A 338 9.97 -44.86 -12.25
C TYR A 338 8.48 -45.24 -12.15
N LEU A 339 7.63 -44.27 -11.79
CA LEU A 339 6.22 -44.47 -11.42
C LEU A 339 5.26 -44.77 -12.60
N GLU A 340 5.77 -45.00 -13.81
CA GLU A 340 4.91 -45.21 -15.00
C GLU A 340 4.30 -46.61 -15.15
N VAL A 341 4.54 -47.57 -14.24
CA VAL A 341 4.08 -48.96 -14.47
C VAL A 341 3.45 -49.60 -13.23
N VAL A 342 2.38 -49.02 -12.67
CA VAL A 342 1.44 -49.80 -11.83
C VAL A 342 0.01 -49.27 -12.00
N SER A 343 -0.79 -49.94 -12.82
CA SER A 343 -2.22 -49.68 -13.04
C SER A 343 -3.15 -50.40 -12.05
N ASN A 344 -2.62 -51.25 -11.16
CA ASN A 344 -3.42 -52.06 -10.24
C ASN A 344 -3.45 -51.47 -8.81
N LYS A 345 -4.66 -51.26 -8.29
CA LYS A 345 -4.99 -50.63 -7.01
C LYS A 345 -4.60 -51.50 -5.80
N GLU A 346 -4.57 -52.83 -5.94
CA GLU A 346 -4.19 -53.75 -4.86
C GLU A 346 -2.68 -53.77 -4.60
N LYS A 347 -1.87 -53.67 -5.67
CA LYS A 347 -0.40 -53.58 -5.59
C LYS A 347 0.11 -52.31 -4.91
N LEU A 348 -0.73 -51.27 -4.84
CA LEU A 348 -0.46 -50.00 -4.17
C LEU A 348 -0.75 -50.05 -2.66
N LEU A 349 -1.49 -51.06 -2.17
CA LEU A 349 -1.81 -51.23 -0.76
C LEU A 349 -0.73 -52.02 -0.01
N ASP A 350 -0.09 -52.99 -0.67
CA ASP A 350 1.00 -53.80 -0.12
C ASP A 350 2.33 -53.02 0.02
N LEU A 351 2.51 -51.98 -0.79
CA LEU A 351 3.60 -51.02 -0.63
C LEU A 351 3.09 -49.92 0.30
N SER A 352 3.76 -49.67 1.43
CA SER A 352 3.41 -48.64 2.42
C SER A 352 3.56 -47.20 1.86
N ILE A 353 2.79 -46.88 0.83
CA ILE A 353 2.86 -45.62 0.09
C ILE A 353 1.61 -44.84 0.46
N GLU A 354 1.75 -43.92 1.42
CA GLU A 354 0.86 -42.78 1.48
C GLU A 354 0.99 -42.00 0.17
N ARG A 355 0.03 -42.19 -0.75
CA ARG A 355 -0.30 -41.16 -1.72
C ARG A 355 -0.83 -39.97 -0.93
N LYS A 356 0.05 -39.03 -0.52
CA LYS A 356 -0.43 -37.65 -0.45
C LYS A 356 -0.78 -37.27 -1.88
N LYS A 357 -2.07 -36.95 -2.03
CA LYS A 357 -2.74 -36.49 -3.24
C LYS A 357 -1.79 -35.62 -4.07
N THR A 358 -1.87 -35.79 -5.39
CA THR A 358 -1.61 -34.76 -6.40
C THR A 358 -1.22 -33.43 -5.78
N VAL A 359 0.04 -33.02 -5.92
CA VAL A 359 0.48 -31.66 -5.60
C VAL A 359 -0.62 -30.74 -6.12
N ASP A 360 -1.37 -30.15 -5.19
CA ASP A 360 -2.34 -29.14 -5.54
C ASP A 360 -1.49 -27.98 -6.04
N PRO A 361 -1.55 -27.61 -7.33
CA PRO A 361 -0.76 -26.50 -7.85
C PRO A 361 -1.10 -25.18 -7.13
N THR A 362 -2.18 -25.14 -6.35
CA THR A 362 -2.57 -24.02 -5.49
C THR A 362 -1.96 -24.05 -4.09
N GLU A 363 -1.42 -25.18 -3.62
CA GLU A 363 -0.62 -25.26 -2.39
C GLU A 363 0.86 -25.11 -2.72
N PHE A 364 1.28 -23.84 -2.93
CA PHE A 364 2.67 -23.39 -2.94
C PHE A 364 3.65 -24.40 -3.55
N ALA A 365 3.70 -24.49 -4.88
CA ALA A 365 4.90 -24.94 -5.55
C ALA A 365 6.07 -24.14 -4.95
N SER A 366 6.94 -24.82 -4.19
CA SER A 366 7.84 -24.17 -3.22
C SER A 366 8.68 -23.07 -3.89
N ALA A 367 9.10 -22.06 -3.12
CA ALA A 367 9.99 -21.01 -3.64
C ALA A 367 11.24 -21.59 -4.35
N GLU A 368 11.70 -22.76 -3.89
CA GLU A 368 12.75 -23.55 -4.54
C GLU A 368 12.35 -24.04 -5.94
N PHE A 369 11.18 -24.66 -6.10
CA PHE A 369 10.68 -25.09 -7.42
C PHE A 369 10.61 -23.91 -8.40
N ILE A 370 10.00 -22.80 -7.98
CA ILE A 370 9.85 -21.60 -8.82
C ILE A 370 11.22 -21.05 -9.22
N ARG A 371 12.18 -21.02 -8.28
CA ARG A 371 13.55 -20.59 -8.54
C ARG A 371 14.24 -21.48 -9.56
N GLU A 372 14.23 -22.80 -9.34
CA GLU A 372 14.88 -23.77 -10.24
C GLU A 372 14.27 -23.77 -11.64
N LEU A 373 12.95 -23.69 -11.75
CA LEU A 373 12.25 -23.61 -13.04
C LEU A 373 12.66 -22.36 -13.82
N LYS A 374 12.73 -21.20 -13.15
CA LYS A 374 13.17 -19.93 -13.76
C LYS A 374 14.60 -20.03 -14.26
N GLU A 375 15.51 -20.56 -13.43
CA GLU A 375 16.91 -20.73 -13.80
C GLU A 375 17.07 -21.69 -15.00
N LEU A 376 16.37 -22.82 -14.98
CA LEU A 376 16.38 -23.79 -16.08
C LEU A 376 15.91 -23.15 -17.37
N TYR A 377 14.77 -22.46 -17.37
CA TYR A 377 14.25 -21.74 -18.54
C TYR A 377 15.30 -20.78 -19.13
N TRP A 378 15.91 -19.94 -18.29
CA TRP A 378 16.90 -18.97 -18.75
C TRP A 378 18.16 -19.62 -19.32
N ARG A 379 18.62 -20.74 -18.72
CA ARG A 379 19.74 -21.51 -19.28
C ARG A 379 19.39 -22.05 -20.66
N LYS A 380 18.21 -22.67 -20.84
CA LYS A 380 17.82 -23.25 -22.13
C LYS A 380 17.51 -22.21 -23.21
N LYS A 381 16.96 -21.06 -22.83
CA LYS A 381 16.73 -19.94 -23.76
C LYS A 381 18.03 -19.35 -24.33
N ARG A 382 19.08 -19.21 -23.49
CA ARG A 382 20.39 -18.69 -23.93
C ARG A 382 21.08 -19.60 -24.95
N TRP A 383 20.90 -20.92 -24.85
CA TRP A 383 21.51 -21.89 -25.76
C TRP A 383 20.76 -22.01 -27.09
N GLY A 384 19.45 -21.75 -27.11
CA GLY A 384 18.66 -21.65 -28.35
C GLY A 384 19.06 -20.50 -29.28
N TRP A 385 19.68 -19.43 -28.76
CA TRP A 385 20.19 -18.32 -29.58
C TRP A 385 21.50 -18.62 -30.31
N LEU A 386 22.28 -19.60 -29.86
CA LEU A 386 23.53 -20.03 -30.53
C LEU A 386 23.28 -20.94 -31.73
N HIS A 387 22.06 -21.44 -31.93
CA HIS A 387 21.70 -22.34 -33.02
C HIS A 387 20.80 -21.73 -34.11
N ILE A 388 20.51 -20.42 -34.04
CA ILE A 388 19.76 -19.69 -35.09
C ILE A 388 20.68 -18.77 -35.93
N VAL A 389 21.97 -18.67 -35.59
CA VAL A 389 22.98 -18.06 -36.48
C VAL A 389 23.92 -19.16 -36.97
N LYS A 390 23.45 -19.91 -37.97
CA LYS A 390 24.31 -20.59 -38.94
C LYS A 390 23.63 -20.64 -40.30
#